data_AF-A0A4Y3W985-F1
#
_entry.id   AF-A0A4Y3W985-F1
#
_cell.length_a   1.000
_cell.length_b   1.000
_cell.length_c   1.000
_cell.angle_alpha   90.00
_cell.angle_beta   90.00
_cell.angle_gamma   90.00
#
_symmetry.space_group_name_H-M   'P 1'
#
loop_
_entity.id
_entity.type
_entity.pdbx_description
1 polymer ?
#
loop_
_entity_poly.entity_id
_entity_poly.type
_entity_poly.pdbx_seq_one_letter_code
_entity_poly.pdbx_strand_id
1 'polypeptide(L)'
;MSQQKGRLLLIKIGDGEIPEAFANLCGLKTRSFNLSANEIDTTVPDCDNPGAAVQKQSEPGIVNRTFSGSGAFISGATQAILMGHVRGATVFNARVVVPGEGTYAGSWMVSDFEFSGEMEGNMEFSATFTAAGPLTFTAEAGAPVNTLLPSIAGIAQEGQTLSANVGTWTHSAVFTFQWKLDGVNISGATGETYVPVTGDVGKTITVAVTATNTSGSATATSGGTADVIAA
;
A
#
# COMPACT_ATOMS: atom_id res chain seq x y z
N MET A 1 12.18 7.76 3.64
CA MET A 1 11.26 7.23 4.67
C MET A 1 10.37 8.37 5.14
N SER A 2 9.13 8.46 4.66
CA SER A 2 8.17 9.48 5.14
C SER A 2 7.34 8.91 6.27
N GLN A 3 7.11 9.70 7.32
CA GLN A 3 6.22 9.33 8.42
C GLN A 3 4.78 9.15 7.91
N GLN A 4 4.13 8.06 8.28
CA GLN A 4 2.73 7.79 7.94
C GLN A 4 1.78 8.60 8.83
N LYS A 5 0.66 9.06 8.27
CA LYS A 5 -0.31 9.89 8.99
C LYS A 5 -1.32 9.01 9.72
N GLY A 6 -1.39 9.10 11.05
CA GLY A 6 -2.38 8.36 11.86
C GLY A 6 -3.84 8.58 11.45
N ARG A 7 -4.18 9.71 10.82
CA ARG A 7 -5.53 9.97 10.27
C ARG A 7 -5.96 8.97 9.17
N LEU A 8 -5.00 8.26 8.57
CA LEU A 8 -5.22 7.27 7.51
C LEU A 8 -5.34 5.84 8.05
N LEU A 9 -5.09 5.62 9.35
CA LEU A 9 -5.49 4.39 10.02
C LEU A 9 -7.02 4.39 10.12
N LEU A 10 -7.69 3.49 9.43
CA LEU A 10 -9.15 3.51 9.26
C LEU A 10 -9.73 2.13 9.48
N ILE A 11 -10.96 2.08 10.00
CA ILE A 11 -11.82 0.90 9.91
C ILE A 11 -12.98 1.21 8.97
N LYS A 12 -13.24 0.30 8.03
CA LYS A 12 -14.38 0.34 7.13
C LYS A 12 -15.34 -0.79 7.45
N ILE A 13 -16.61 -0.47 7.58
CA ILE A 13 -17.67 -1.42 7.92
C ILE A 13 -18.38 -1.80 6.61
N GLY A 14 -18.60 -3.10 6.41
CA GLY A 14 -19.41 -3.62 5.31
C GLY A 14 -20.89 -3.36 5.53
N ASP A 15 -21.65 -3.22 4.45
CA ASP A 15 -23.10 -3.02 4.49
C ASP A 15 -23.91 -4.31 4.61
N GLY A 16 -23.26 -5.47 4.46
CA GLY A 16 -23.91 -6.78 4.49
C GLY A 16 -24.69 -7.14 3.22
N GLU A 17 -24.63 -6.30 2.18
CA GLU A 17 -25.28 -6.53 0.89
C GLU A 17 -24.40 -7.37 -0.06
N ILE A 18 -24.93 -7.74 -1.23
CA ILE A 18 -24.19 -8.51 -2.24
C ILE A 18 -24.29 -7.81 -3.61
N PRO A 19 -23.19 -7.27 -4.17
CA PRO A 19 -21.82 -7.24 -3.62
C PRO A 19 -21.68 -6.26 -2.46
N GLU A 20 -20.94 -6.66 -1.44
CA GLU A 20 -20.77 -5.87 -0.21
C GLU A 20 -19.97 -4.59 -0.45
N ALA A 21 -20.53 -3.45 -0.03
CA ALA A 21 -19.83 -2.16 -0.06
C ALA A 21 -19.26 -1.82 1.32
N PHE A 22 -18.06 -1.21 1.34
CA PHE A 22 -17.34 -0.88 2.57
C PHE A 22 -17.19 0.63 2.74
N ALA A 23 -17.70 1.18 3.83
CA ALA A 23 -17.65 2.61 4.13
C ALA A 23 -16.85 2.91 5.40
N ASN A 24 -16.14 4.05 5.42
CA ASN A 24 -15.37 4.48 6.60
C ASN A 24 -16.29 4.70 7.80
N LEU A 25 -15.84 4.26 8.98
CA LEU A 25 -16.44 4.69 10.24
C LEU A 25 -15.99 6.12 10.57
N CYS A 26 -16.93 7.06 10.53
CA CYS A 26 -16.67 8.48 10.77
C CYS A 26 -16.60 8.78 12.28
N GLY A 27 -16.06 9.96 12.63
CA GLY A 27 -16.09 10.47 14.00
C GLY A 27 -14.93 10.04 14.90
N LEU A 28 -14.19 8.97 14.54
CA LEU A 28 -13.02 8.51 15.27
C LEU A 28 -11.89 9.57 15.30
N LYS A 29 -11.54 10.04 16.50
CA LYS A 29 -10.45 10.98 16.78
C LYS A 29 -9.17 10.26 17.20
N THR A 30 -9.31 9.23 18.04
CA THR A 30 -8.22 8.33 18.44
C THR A 30 -8.41 6.98 17.77
N ARG A 31 -7.30 6.35 17.37
CA ARG A 31 -7.31 5.07 16.65
C ARG A 31 -6.05 4.31 17.03
N SER A 32 -6.22 3.07 17.44
CA SER A 32 -5.15 2.15 17.75
C SER A 32 -5.46 0.82 17.09
N PHE A 33 -4.43 0.19 16.55
CA PHE A 33 -4.53 -1.16 16.04
C PHE A 33 -3.44 -2.01 16.68
N ASN A 34 -3.88 -2.98 17.49
CA ASN A 34 -3.00 -3.87 18.22
C ASN A 34 -2.91 -5.21 17.48
N LEU A 35 -1.68 -5.57 17.16
CA LEU A 35 -1.28 -6.88 16.68
C LEU A 35 -0.55 -7.58 17.83
N SER A 36 -1.15 -8.61 18.42
CA SER A 36 -0.53 -9.38 19.50
C SER A 36 -0.63 -10.87 19.24
N ALA A 37 0.25 -11.64 19.89
CA ALA A 37 0.19 -13.08 19.96
C ALA A 37 0.76 -13.49 21.32
N ASN A 38 0.22 -14.55 21.93
CA ASN A 38 0.91 -15.16 23.06
C ASN A 38 2.06 -16.05 22.56
N GLU A 39 3.03 -16.29 23.42
CA GLU A 39 4.21 -17.12 23.14
C GLU A 39 3.97 -18.54 23.66
N ILE A 40 4.23 -19.55 22.83
CA ILE A 40 4.25 -20.95 23.23
C ILE A 40 5.71 -21.41 23.24
N ASP A 41 6.18 -21.89 24.39
CA ASP A 41 7.52 -22.45 24.56
C ASP A 41 7.55 -23.88 23.98
N THR A 42 8.38 -24.09 22.97
CA THR A 42 8.59 -25.37 22.28
C THR A 42 9.98 -25.94 22.53
N THR A 43 10.64 -25.48 23.59
CA THR A 43 12.02 -25.87 23.91
C THR A 43 12.17 -27.38 24.08
N VAL A 44 13.06 -27.97 23.28
CA VAL A 44 13.44 -29.39 23.39
C VAL A 44 14.91 -29.48 23.85
N PRO A 45 15.20 -30.11 25.00
CA PRO A 45 16.57 -30.38 25.44
C PRO A 45 17.30 -31.33 24.49
N ASP A 46 18.59 -31.08 24.26
CA ASP A 46 19.44 -31.95 23.45
C ASP A 46 19.63 -33.32 24.13
N CYS A 47 19.17 -34.38 23.47
CA CYS A 47 19.27 -35.75 23.97
C CYS A 47 20.70 -36.31 23.92
N ASP A 48 21.54 -35.77 23.03
CA ASP A 48 22.94 -36.18 22.88
C ASP A 48 23.88 -35.41 23.84
N ASN A 49 23.41 -34.28 24.38
CA ASN A 49 24.14 -33.48 25.36
C ASN A 49 23.23 -32.88 26.46
N PRO A 50 22.72 -33.70 27.40
CA PRO A 50 21.74 -33.27 28.41
C PRO A 50 22.30 -32.29 29.45
N GLY A 51 23.62 -32.09 29.50
CA GLY A 51 24.28 -31.13 30.40
C GLY A 51 24.43 -29.73 29.81
N ALA A 52 24.10 -29.52 28.54
CA ALA A 52 24.17 -28.21 27.90
C ALA A 52 23.04 -27.28 28.37
N ALA A 53 23.32 -25.97 28.42
CA ALA A 53 22.29 -24.97 28.68
C ALA A 53 21.26 -24.97 27.54
N VAL A 54 19.99 -25.20 27.90
CA VAL A 54 18.91 -25.27 26.92
C VAL A 54 18.60 -23.86 26.38
N GLN A 55 18.47 -23.73 25.06
CA GLN A 55 18.06 -22.48 24.40
C GLN A 55 16.53 -22.43 24.29
N LYS A 56 15.91 -21.33 24.73
CA LYS A 56 14.46 -21.15 24.59
C LYS A 56 14.07 -21.12 23.11
N GLN A 57 13.19 -22.02 22.70
CA GLN A 57 12.56 -22.01 21.39
C GLN A 57 11.08 -21.67 21.58
N SER A 58 10.55 -20.78 20.74
CA SER A 58 9.19 -20.30 20.90
C SER A 58 8.49 -20.12 19.57
N GLU A 59 7.20 -20.45 19.55
CA GLU A 59 6.30 -20.24 18.42
C GLU A 59 5.15 -19.30 18.82
N PRO A 60 4.60 -18.51 17.88
CA PRO A 60 3.40 -17.72 18.14
C PRO A 60 2.18 -18.63 18.36
N GLY A 61 1.46 -18.41 19.46
CA GLY A 61 0.20 -19.08 19.77
C GLY A 61 -1.03 -18.39 19.18
N ILE A 62 -2.07 -18.21 20.00
CA ILE A 62 -3.28 -17.45 19.67
C ILE A 62 -2.89 -16.01 19.30
N VAL A 63 -3.18 -15.65 18.06
CA VAL A 63 -3.01 -14.31 17.53
C VAL A 63 -4.26 -13.47 17.82
N ASN A 64 -4.07 -12.29 18.41
CA ASN A 64 -5.15 -11.34 18.65
C ASN A 64 -4.99 -10.10 17.76
N ARG A 65 -6.12 -9.62 17.23
CA ARG A 65 -6.20 -8.48 16.31
C ARG A 65 -7.31 -7.58 16.82
N THR A 66 -6.92 -6.44 17.39
CA THR A 66 -7.86 -5.52 18.03
C THR A 66 -7.69 -4.13 17.47
N PHE A 67 -8.75 -3.57 16.93
CA PHE A 67 -8.83 -2.16 16.57
C PHE A 67 -9.62 -1.45 17.67
N SER A 68 -9.11 -0.36 18.21
CA SER A 68 -9.86 0.47 19.15
C SER A 68 -9.84 1.92 18.70
N GLY A 69 -10.90 2.63 19.01
CA GLY A 69 -10.98 4.05 18.74
C GLY A 69 -12.06 4.74 19.53
N SER A 70 -11.86 6.02 19.77
CA SER A 70 -12.84 6.90 20.39
C SER A 70 -12.96 8.21 19.64
N GLY A 71 -14.12 8.84 19.73
CA GLY A 71 -14.34 10.13 19.10
C GLY A 71 -15.79 10.58 19.12
N ALA A 72 -16.11 11.54 18.25
CA ALA A 72 -17.45 12.12 18.19
C ALA A 72 -18.43 11.11 17.59
N PHE A 73 -19.61 10.97 18.20
CA PHE A 73 -20.68 10.21 17.59
C PHE A 73 -21.31 11.03 16.46
N ILE A 74 -21.22 10.52 15.23
CA ILE A 74 -21.81 11.14 14.05
C ILE A 74 -22.86 10.18 13.51
N SER A 75 -24.11 10.62 13.45
CA SER A 75 -25.18 9.83 12.85
C SER A 75 -24.96 9.72 11.33
N GLY A 76 -25.12 8.51 10.81
CA GLY A 76 -24.91 8.19 9.40
C GLY A 76 -25.18 6.71 9.13
N ALA A 77 -25.23 6.33 7.84
CA ALA A 77 -25.56 4.97 7.44
C ALA A 77 -24.61 3.92 8.05
N THR A 78 -23.29 4.14 7.94
CA THR A 78 -22.27 3.24 8.51
C THR A 78 -22.40 3.11 10.03
N GLN A 79 -22.67 4.22 10.74
CA GLN A 79 -22.86 4.22 12.19
C GLN A 79 -24.13 3.45 12.58
N ALA A 80 -25.22 3.60 11.81
CA ALA A 80 -26.47 2.88 12.05
C ALA A 80 -26.30 1.37 11.87
N ILE A 81 -25.58 0.95 10.82
CA ILE A 81 -25.22 -0.45 10.57
C ILE A 81 -24.39 -1.00 11.74
N LEU A 82 -23.31 -0.29 12.11
CA LEU A 82 -22.47 -0.66 13.26
C LEU A 82 -23.29 -0.84 14.53
N MET A 83 -24.16 0.13 14.84
CA MET A 83 -25.01 0.06 16.03
C MET A 83 -26.03 -1.08 15.98
N GLY A 84 -26.45 -1.51 14.79
CA GLY A 84 -27.23 -2.74 14.59
C GLY A 84 -26.46 -3.96 15.08
N HIS A 85 -25.19 -4.08 14.69
CA HIS A 85 -24.32 -5.17 15.13
C HIS A 85 -23.98 -5.12 16.62
N VAL A 86 -23.70 -3.93 17.18
CA VAL A 86 -23.43 -3.73 18.61
C VAL A 86 -24.63 -4.18 19.45
N ARG A 87 -25.85 -3.71 19.13
CA ARG A 87 -27.06 -4.09 19.89
C ARG A 87 -27.44 -5.56 19.70
N GLY A 88 -27.19 -6.11 18.51
CA GLY A 88 -27.48 -7.51 18.20
C GLY A 88 -26.39 -8.49 18.64
N ALA A 89 -25.24 -8.01 19.12
CA ALA A 89 -24.04 -8.81 19.37
C ALA A 89 -23.68 -9.74 18.20
N THR A 90 -23.72 -9.21 16.97
CA THR A 90 -23.47 -9.98 15.74
C THR A 90 -22.13 -9.65 15.12
N VAL A 91 -21.58 -10.62 14.38
CA VAL A 91 -20.38 -10.44 13.56
C VAL A 91 -20.72 -9.73 12.25
N PHE A 92 -19.76 -9.02 11.69
CA PHE A 92 -19.88 -8.32 10.42
C PHE A 92 -18.54 -8.27 9.70
N ASN A 93 -18.55 -8.03 8.40
CA ASN A 93 -17.30 -7.87 7.66
C ASN A 93 -16.79 -6.45 7.80
N ALA A 94 -15.48 -6.33 8.04
CA ALA A 94 -14.82 -5.05 8.08
C ALA A 94 -13.39 -5.13 7.53
N ARG A 95 -12.87 -3.96 7.17
CA ARG A 95 -11.52 -3.77 6.66
C ARG A 95 -10.79 -2.73 7.50
N VAL A 96 -9.71 -3.12 8.16
CA VAL A 96 -8.80 -2.21 8.84
C VAL A 96 -7.66 -1.86 7.89
N VAL A 97 -7.54 -0.59 7.55
CA VAL A 97 -6.51 -0.05 6.66
C VAL A 97 -5.40 0.55 7.53
N VAL A 98 -4.20 -0.02 7.45
CA VAL A 98 -3.00 0.46 8.13
C VAL A 98 -2.10 1.14 7.11
N PRO A 99 -1.90 2.48 7.21
CA PRO A 99 -1.16 3.23 6.20
C PRO A 99 0.32 2.82 6.17
N GLY A 100 0.82 2.54 4.98
CA GLY A 100 2.18 2.08 4.72
C GLY A 100 2.39 0.58 4.91
N GLU A 101 1.36 -0.18 5.33
CA GLU A 101 1.44 -1.63 5.53
C GLU A 101 0.45 -2.35 4.62
N GLY A 102 -0.85 -2.10 4.77
CA GLY A 102 -1.88 -2.80 4.01
C GLY A 102 -3.25 -2.81 4.67
N THR A 103 -4.11 -3.71 4.20
CA THR A 103 -5.48 -3.88 4.68
C THR A 103 -5.68 -5.27 5.26
N TYR A 104 -6.24 -5.31 6.47
CA TYR A 104 -6.73 -6.51 7.15
C TYR A 104 -8.24 -6.62 6.94
N ALA A 105 -8.70 -7.64 6.21
CA ALA A 105 -10.10 -7.84 5.86
C ALA A 105 -10.63 -9.18 6.42
N GLY A 106 -11.88 -9.20 6.89
CA GLY A 106 -12.52 -10.41 7.37
C GLY A 106 -13.68 -10.11 8.30
N SER A 107 -14.07 -11.08 9.13
CA SER A 107 -15.16 -10.93 10.10
C SER A 107 -14.67 -10.34 11.41
N TRP A 108 -15.40 -9.35 11.92
CA TRP A 108 -15.14 -8.62 13.15
C TRP A 108 -16.39 -8.61 14.03
N MET A 109 -16.18 -8.36 15.32
CA MET A 109 -17.24 -8.03 16.26
C MET A 109 -16.80 -6.85 17.12
N VAL A 110 -17.77 -6.14 17.71
CA VAL A 110 -17.49 -5.13 18.73
C VAL A 110 -17.55 -5.81 20.09
N SER A 111 -16.41 -5.90 20.77
CA SER A 111 -16.31 -6.51 22.10
C SER A 111 -16.72 -5.56 23.21
N ASP A 112 -16.56 -4.26 22.99
CA ASP A 112 -16.90 -3.22 23.94
C ASP A 112 -17.31 -1.94 23.20
N PHE A 113 -18.38 -1.29 23.67
CA PHE A 113 -18.89 -0.05 23.11
C PHE A 113 -19.52 0.80 24.20
N GLU A 114 -19.14 2.07 24.28
CA GLU A 114 -19.66 3.01 25.26
C GLU A 114 -20.03 4.34 24.59
N PHE A 115 -21.12 4.95 25.05
CA PHE A 115 -21.43 6.35 24.79
C PHE A 115 -21.10 7.20 26.01
N SER A 116 -20.48 8.35 25.78
CA SER A 116 -20.21 9.34 26.82
C SER A 116 -20.51 10.74 26.31
N GLY A 117 -20.68 11.70 27.22
CA GLY A 117 -20.96 13.08 26.84
C GLY A 117 -21.32 13.93 28.04
N GLU A 118 -20.96 15.21 27.98
CA GLU A 118 -21.40 16.22 28.95
C GLU A 118 -22.80 16.74 28.57
N MET A 119 -23.56 17.28 29.53
CA MET A 119 -24.95 17.72 29.33
C MET A 119 -25.10 18.78 28.21
N GLU A 120 -24.11 19.67 28.06
CA GLU A 120 -24.08 20.70 27.02
C GLU A 120 -23.07 20.39 25.90
N GLY A 121 -22.36 19.28 26.01
CA GLY A 121 -21.31 18.85 25.09
C GLY A 121 -21.83 17.98 23.94
N ASN A 122 -20.94 17.69 22.98
CA ASN A 122 -21.24 16.71 21.93
C ASN A 122 -21.15 15.29 22.49
N MET A 123 -21.98 14.39 21.96
CA MET A 123 -21.89 12.97 22.27
C MET A 123 -20.62 12.37 21.69
N GLU A 124 -19.93 11.57 22.50
CA GLU A 124 -18.75 10.80 22.13
C GLU A 124 -19.05 9.30 22.25
N PHE A 125 -18.22 8.50 21.59
CA PHE A 125 -18.23 7.06 21.74
C PHE A 125 -16.82 6.51 21.86
N SER A 126 -16.70 5.37 22.53
CA SER A 126 -15.53 4.49 22.50
C SER A 126 -15.97 3.12 21.99
N ALA A 127 -15.12 2.47 21.19
CA ALA A 127 -15.41 1.15 20.65
C ALA A 127 -14.14 0.31 20.52
N THR A 128 -14.26 -0.97 20.86
CA THR A 128 -13.22 -1.99 20.69
C THR A 128 -13.72 -3.08 19.76
N PHE A 129 -13.01 -3.27 18.66
CA PHE A 129 -13.29 -4.24 17.61
C PHE A 129 -12.27 -5.36 17.69
N THR A 130 -12.73 -6.60 17.71
CA THR A 130 -11.88 -7.78 17.73
C THR A 130 -12.23 -8.68 16.54
N ALA A 131 -11.21 -9.30 15.95
CA ALA A 131 -11.41 -10.28 14.88
C ALA A 131 -12.27 -11.45 15.39
N ALA A 132 -13.36 -11.73 14.68
CA ALA A 132 -14.29 -12.82 14.98
C ALA A 132 -14.05 -14.06 14.10
N GLY A 133 -13.11 -13.97 13.16
CA GLY A 133 -12.72 -15.04 12.25
C GLY A 133 -11.35 -14.77 11.63
N PRO A 134 -10.88 -15.65 10.72
CA PRO A 134 -9.61 -15.47 10.04
C PRO A 134 -9.62 -14.18 9.21
N LEU A 135 -8.53 -13.42 9.29
CA LEU A 135 -8.33 -12.21 8.49
C LEU A 135 -7.42 -12.49 7.30
N THR A 136 -7.73 -11.88 6.16
CA THR A 136 -6.83 -11.81 5.01
C THR A 136 -6.07 -10.48 5.05
N PHE A 137 -4.76 -10.55 4.82
CA PHE A 137 -3.91 -9.37 4.69
C PHE A 137 -3.63 -9.12 3.21
N THR A 138 -3.83 -7.87 2.78
CA THR A 138 -3.44 -7.38 1.46
C THR A 138 -2.50 -6.21 1.64
N ALA A 139 -1.23 -6.37 1.26
CA ALA A 139 -0.24 -5.30 1.35
C ALA A 139 -0.68 -4.06 0.56
N GLU A 140 -0.36 -2.88 1.09
CA GLU A 140 -0.59 -1.63 0.35
C GLU A 140 0.29 -1.61 -0.89
N ALA A 141 -0.28 -1.29 -2.05
CA ALA A 141 0.52 -1.10 -3.25
C ALA A 141 1.41 0.13 -3.05
N GLY A 142 2.73 -0.03 -3.14
CA GLY A 142 3.65 1.09 -3.16
C GLY A 142 3.62 1.84 -4.49
N ALA A 143 4.10 3.10 -4.47
CA ALA A 143 4.46 3.78 -5.71
C ALA A 143 5.53 2.96 -6.46
N PRO A 144 5.56 3.00 -7.80
CA PRO A 144 6.56 2.24 -8.55
C PRO A 144 7.97 2.69 -8.17
N VAL A 145 8.90 1.75 -8.05
CA VAL A 145 10.32 2.05 -7.80
C VAL A 145 11.16 1.35 -8.86
N ASN A 146 12.01 2.09 -9.56
CA ASN A 146 12.92 1.49 -10.53
C ASN A 146 14.02 0.68 -9.82
N THR A 147 14.19 -0.58 -10.22
CA THR A 147 15.25 -1.48 -9.71
C THR A 147 16.28 -1.82 -10.76
N LEU A 148 15.97 -1.60 -12.04
CA LEU A 148 16.91 -1.66 -13.15
C LEU A 148 16.58 -0.54 -14.14
N LEU A 149 17.57 0.28 -14.47
CA LEU A 149 17.40 1.45 -15.32
C LEU A 149 16.82 1.09 -16.70
N PRO A 150 16.05 2.00 -17.34
CA PRO A 150 15.67 1.88 -18.73
C PRO A 150 16.89 1.77 -19.67
N SER A 151 16.70 1.18 -20.85
CA SER A 151 17.73 1.12 -21.89
C SER A 151 17.15 1.46 -23.26
N ILE A 152 18.01 1.82 -24.21
CA ILE A 152 17.64 2.11 -25.59
C ILE A 152 18.22 1.02 -26.48
N ALA A 153 17.40 0.43 -27.34
CA ALA A 153 17.82 -0.50 -28.39
C ALA A 153 17.74 0.18 -29.77
N GLY A 154 18.64 -0.21 -30.67
CA GLY A 154 18.77 0.38 -32.01
C GLY A 154 20.10 1.12 -32.20
N ILE A 155 20.34 1.60 -33.42
CA ILE A 155 21.52 2.39 -33.77
C ILE A 155 21.08 3.86 -33.78
N ALA A 156 21.81 4.72 -33.05
CA ALA A 156 21.58 6.15 -33.07
C ALA A 156 22.04 6.72 -34.42
N GLN A 157 21.15 6.68 -35.40
CA GLN A 157 21.37 7.17 -36.75
C GLN A 157 20.11 7.86 -37.24
N GLU A 158 20.28 8.94 -38.00
CA GLU A 158 19.19 9.65 -38.67
C GLU A 158 18.30 8.67 -39.47
N GLY A 159 16.99 8.71 -39.21
CA GLY A 159 16.02 7.83 -39.88
C GLY A 159 15.94 6.39 -39.34
N GLN A 160 16.82 5.97 -38.43
CA GLN A 160 16.74 4.65 -37.77
C GLN A 160 15.86 4.69 -36.53
N THR A 161 15.16 3.58 -36.23
CA THR A 161 14.28 3.52 -35.06
C THR A 161 15.07 3.15 -33.80
N LEU A 162 14.97 4.00 -32.78
CA LEU A 162 15.34 3.70 -31.41
C LEU A 162 14.11 3.23 -30.63
N SER A 163 14.26 2.16 -29.85
CA SER A 163 13.19 1.59 -29.02
C SER A 163 13.56 1.66 -27.54
N ALA A 164 12.66 2.14 -26.70
CA ALA A 164 12.86 2.18 -25.26
C ALA A 164 12.48 0.84 -24.60
N ASN A 165 13.38 0.31 -23.77
CA ASN A 165 13.06 -0.72 -22.79
C ASN A 165 12.86 -0.04 -21.44
N VAL A 166 11.73 -0.31 -20.79
CA VAL A 166 11.36 0.36 -19.53
C VAL A 166 12.25 -0.01 -18.35
N GLY A 167 13.05 -1.07 -18.44
CA GLY A 167 13.81 -1.63 -17.32
C GLY A 167 12.93 -2.43 -16.37
N THR A 168 13.31 -2.53 -15.10
CA THR A 168 12.57 -3.29 -14.07
C THR A 168 12.04 -2.34 -13.00
N TRP A 169 10.79 -2.54 -12.62
CA TRP A 169 10.08 -1.71 -11.63
C TRP A 169 9.38 -2.58 -10.60
N THR A 170 9.33 -2.11 -9.35
CA THR A 170 8.43 -2.64 -8.33
C THR A 170 7.01 -2.15 -8.59
N HIS A 171 6.02 -2.94 -8.15
CA HIS A 171 4.59 -2.67 -8.26
C HIS A 171 4.10 -2.52 -9.72
N SER A 172 2.91 -3.01 -10.03
CA SER A 172 2.34 -2.85 -11.37
C SER A 172 2.07 -1.36 -11.65
N ALA A 173 2.40 -0.92 -12.87
CA ALA A 173 2.32 0.47 -13.30
C ALA A 173 2.03 0.58 -14.80
N VAL A 174 1.55 1.74 -15.21
CA VAL A 174 1.49 2.17 -16.61
C VAL A 174 2.68 3.07 -16.89
N PHE A 175 3.26 2.98 -18.09
CA PHE A 175 4.48 3.70 -18.46
C PHE A 175 4.20 4.82 -19.46
N THR A 176 4.90 5.94 -19.28
CA THR A 176 5.00 7.02 -20.27
C THR A 176 6.46 7.35 -20.54
N PHE A 177 6.72 7.93 -21.71
CA PHE A 177 8.07 8.18 -22.21
C PHE A 177 8.26 9.66 -22.52
N GLN A 178 9.50 10.13 -22.38
CA GLN A 178 9.95 11.41 -22.88
C GLN A 178 11.38 11.27 -23.38
N TRP A 179 11.56 11.34 -24.69
CA TRP A 179 12.88 11.34 -25.30
C TRP A 179 13.57 12.69 -25.14
N LYS A 180 14.89 12.66 -25.00
CA LYS A 180 15.73 13.81 -24.73
C LYS A 180 16.98 13.81 -25.59
N LEU A 181 17.38 14.99 -26.02
CA LEU A 181 18.59 15.30 -26.77
C LEU A 181 19.54 16.07 -25.86
N ASP A 182 20.73 15.55 -25.60
CA ASP A 182 21.70 16.13 -24.64
C ASP A 182 21.06 16.51 -23.27
N GLY A 183 20.10 15.70 -22.82
CA GLY A 183 19.37 15.90 -21.56
C GLY A 183 18.17 16.87 -21.63
N VAL A 184 17.90 17.50 -22.77
CA VAL A 184 16.76 18.40 -22.99
C VAL A 184 15.60 17.64 -23.67
N ASN A 185 14.36 17.86 -23.23
CA ASN A 185 13.20 17.20 -23.82
C ASN A 185 13.05 17.53 -25.32
N ILE A 186 12.89 16.48 -26.13
CA ILE A 186 12.50 16.61 -27.54
C ILE A 186 10.97 16.79 -27.58
N SER A 187 10.51 17.91 -28.13
CA SER A 187 9.08 18.24 -28.15
C SER A 187 8.26 17.18 -28.87
N GLY A 188 7.20 16.68 -28.23
CA GLY A 188 6.29 15.68 -28.78
C GLY A 188 6.83 14.24 -28.82
N ALA A 189 8.09 14.01 -28.45
CA ALA A 189 8.68 12.67 -28.46
C ALA A 189 8.31 11.89 -27.18
N THR A 190 7.08 11.37 -27.13
CA THR A 190 6.52 10.65 -25.97
C THR A 190 6.15 9.19 -26.24
N GLY A 191 6.44 8.69 -27.44
CA GLY A 191 6.22 7.29 -27.82
C GLY A 191 7.26 6.33 -27.24
N GLU A 192 6.97 5.04 -27.31
CA GLU A 192 7.91 3.96 -26.98
C GLU A 192 9.14 3.94 -27.88
N THR A 193 9.03 4.54 -29.06
CA THR A 193 10.09 4.65 -30.06
C THR A 193 10.37 6.09 -30.43
N TYR A 194 11.60 6.35 -30.87
CA TYR A 194 12.02 7.62 -31.46
C TYR A 194 12.85 7.38 -32.72
N VAL A 195 12.65 8.21 -33.73
CA VAL A 195 13.45 8.18 -34.96
C VAL A 195 14.26 9.47 -34.99
N PRO A 196 15.61 9.41 -34.83
CA PRO A 196 16.44 10.58 -34.89
C PRO A 196 16.30 11.34 -36.21
N VAL A 197 16.31 12.66 -36.14
CA VAL A 197 16.22 13.57 -37.27
C VAL A 197 17.55 14.27 -37.52
N THR A 198 17.69 14.98 -38.64
CA THR A 198 18.92 15.72 -39.00
C THR A 198 19.43 16.63 -37.88
N GLY A 199 18.53 17.23 -37.10
CA GLY A 199 18.87 18.11 -35.98
C GLY A 199 19.49 17.40 -34.77
N ASP A 200 19.44 16.07 -34.73
CA ASP A 200 19.99 15.27 -33.63
C ASP A 200 21.43 14.82 -33.90
N VAL A 201 21.93 14.94 -35.14
CA VAL A 201 23.26 14.45 -35.51
C VAL A 201 24.35 15.07 -34.64
N GLY A 202 25.24 14.23 -34.11
CA GLY A 202 26.31 14.61 -33.20
C GLY A 202 25.86 14.82 -31.75
N LYS A 203 24.67 14.36 -31.39
CA LYS A 203 24.08 14.50 -30.05
C LYS A 203 23.73 13.15 -29.45
N THR A 204 23.68 13.10 -28.13
CA THR A 204 23.31 11.89 -27.40
C THR A 204 21.81 11.86 -27.13
N ILE A 205 21.17 10.70 -27.37
CA ILE A 205 19.76 10.47 -27.06
C ILE A 205 19.64 9.74 -25.71
N THR A 206 18.71 10.19 -24.88
CA THR A 206 18.26 9.48 -23.67
C THR A 206 16.74 9.40 -23.63
N VAL A 207 16.18 8.46 -22.87
CA VAL A 207 14.73 8.38 -22.63
C VAL A 207 14.44 8.38 -21.13
N ALA A 208 13.57 9.29 -20.71
CA ALA A 208 12.98 9.26 -19.38
C ALA A 208 11.70 8.43 -19.42
N VAL A 209 11.65 7.38 -18.59
CA VAL A 209 10.49 6.50 -18.43
C VAL A 209 9.85 6.82 -17.08
N THR A 210 8.57 7.17 -17.11
CA THR A 210 7.77 7.42 -15.91
C THR A 210 6.77 6.30 -15.71
N ALA A 211 6.90 5.59 -14.59
CA ALA A 211 5.95 4.57 -14.15
C ALA A 211 4.92 5.21 -13.23
N THR A 212 3.62 4.98 -13.48
CA THR A 212 2.53 5.53 -12.68
C THR A 212 1.54 4.44 -12.27
N ASN A 213 1.15 4.43 -11.00
CA ASN A 213 0.02 3.67 -10.48
C ASN A 213 -0.84 4.54 -9.56
N THR A 214 -1.88 3.96 -8.94
CA THR A 214 -2.77 4.67 -8.02
C THR A 214 -2.08 5.21 -6.77
N SER A 215 -0.91 4.66 -6.43
CA SER A 215 -0.14 5.01 -5.24
C SER A 215 0.94 6.07 -5.52
N GLY A 216 1.22 6.38 -6.78
CA GLY A 216 2.13 7.46 -7.16
C GLY A 216 2.83 7.22 -8.50
N SER A 217 3.87 8.01 -8.74
CA SER A 217 4.72 7.88 -9.92
C SER A 217 6.19 8.03 -9.57
N ALA A 218 7.05 7.44 -10.40
CA ALA A 218 8.49 7.61 -10.34
C ALA A 218 9.08 7.60 -11.74
N THR A 219 10.20 8.29 -11.93
CA THR A 219 10.85 8.45 -13.23
C THR A 219 12.29 7.97 -13.16
N ALA A 220 12.72 7.19 -14.15
CA ALA A 220 14.10 6.80 -14.36
C ALA A 220 14.52 7.15 -15.78
N THR A 221 15.78 7.53 -15.97
CA THR A 221 16.33 7.88 -17.30
C THR A 221 17.32 6.81 -17.73
N SER A 222 17.29 6.45 -19.01
CA SER A 222 18.23 5.51 -19.60
C SER A 222 19.67 6.04 -19.59
N GLY A 223 20.63 5.13 -19.81
CA GLY A 223 21.93 5.56 -20.34
C GLY A 223 21.79 6.28 -21.69
N GLY A 224 22.77 7.13 -22.02
CA GLY A 224 22.86 7.77 -23.32
C GLY A 224 23.24 6.78 -24.42
N THR A 225 22.74 7.00 -25.63
CA THR A 225 23.26 6.34 -26.83
C THR A 225 24.68 6.81 -27.15
N ALA A 226 25.33 6.19 -28.14
CA ALA A 226 26.37 6.90 -28.88
C ALA A 226 25.77 8.13 -29.58
N ASP A 227 26.62 9.08 -29.97
CA ASP A 227 26.18 10.25 -30.72
C ASP A 227 25.50 9.83 -32.04
N VAL A 228 24.40 10.50 -32.36
CA VAL A 228 23.63 10.21 -33.57
C VAL A 228 24.50 10.46 -34.81
N ILE A 229 24.58 9.47 -35.71
CA ILE A 229 25.26 9.60 -37.00
C ILE A 229 24.28 9.96 -38.12
N ALA A 230 24.78 10.59 -39.20
CA ALA A 230 23.97 10.88 -40.39
C ALA A 230 23.60 9.59 -41.15
N ALA A 231 22.54 9.67 -41.96
CA ALA A 231 22.08 8.58 -42.82
C ALA A 231 23.10 8.17 -43.91
#